data_AF-A0A7C8IHZ8-F1
#
_entry.id   AF-A0A7C8IHZ8-F1
#
_cell.length_a   1.000
_cell.length_b   1.000
_cell.length_c   1.000
_cell.angle_alpha   90.00
_cell.angle_beta   90.00
_cell.angle_gamma   90.00
#
_symmetry.space_group_name_H-M   'P 1'
#
loop_
_entity.id
_entity.type
_entity.pdbx_description
1 polymer ?
#
loop_
_entity_poly.entity_id
_entity_poly.type
_entity_poly.pdbx_seq_one_letter_code
_entity_poly.pdbx_strand_id
1 'polypeptide(L)'
;MFLPDPPPRLHAYGETYTEEIYNPAQFAPTHYTGESTILETGKVIRIAPFKRNVFTTPHRAQPGDFAEYRWIIQNADTEVWYEKPGRSGVRHMNTVGDKDLPLLQNPRPVSLETPRVWLSPVFTTPTDDDIYDCVAGHSLEDDYTGPCHSCTDEKSEALDATPLVYYLVLSTCQASEPFIHGAHFNGKQIYKLIKCGSREAVAAEAFFAAGVNGWNIVFSCVMRMGETFEERRGNLSRVDELWQLAETEEDAEAVRAFY
;
A
#
# COMPACT_ATOMS: atom_id res chain seq x y z
N MET A 1 9.57 13.13 -64.56
CA MET A 1 9.71 13.76 -63.23
C MET A 1 9.40 12.67 -62.22
N PHE A 2 10.41 11.98 -61.71
CA PHE A 2 10.23 10.90 -60.75
C PHE A 2 10.26 11.51 -59.34
N LEU A 3 9.17 11.34 -58.60
CA LEU A 3 9.16 11.65 -57.17
C LEU A 3 10.06 10.63 -56.46
N PRO A 4 10.97 11.06 -55.57
CA PRO A 4 11.72 10.12 -54.75
C PRO A 4 10.77 9.45 -53.75
N ASP A 5 10.99 8.15 -53.51
CA ASP A 5 10.24 7.39 -52.52
C ASP A 5 10.35 8.05 -51.13
N PRO A 6 9.27 8.01 -50.32
CA PRO A 6 9.33 8.51 -48.96
C PRO A 6 10.37 7.71 -48.17
N PRO A 7 11.17 8.36 -47.31
CA PRO A 7 12.19 7.68 -46.53
C PRO A 7 11.53 6.58 -45.67
N PRO A 8 12.21 5.43 -45.47
CA PRO A 8 11.72 4.38 -44.60
C PRO A 8 11.46 4.97 -43.23
N ARG A 9 10.26 4.72 -42.68
CA ARG A 9 9.93 5.08 -41.31
C ARG A 9 10.98 4.40 -40.42
N LEU A 10 11.82 5.20 -39.77
CA LEU A 10 12.64 4.74 -38.66
C LEU A 10 11.68 4.10 -37.66
N HIS A 11 11.69 2.77 -37.58
CA HIS A 11 11.15 2.09 -36.43
C HIS A 11 11.83 2.72 -35.22
N ALA A 12 11.04 3.33 -34.34
CA ALA A 12 11.51 3.82 -33.07
C ALA A 12 12.02 2.60 -32.28
N TYR A 13 13.30 2.28 -32.43
CA TYR A 13 14.03 1.39 -31.54
C TYR A 13 14.19 2.13 -30.22
N GLY A 14 13.15 2.00 -29.42
CA GLY A 14 13.05 2.44 -28.05
C GLY A 14 12.02 1.55 -27.36
N GLU A 15 12.17 0.23 -27.49
CA GLU A 15 11.54 -0.70 -26.55
C GLU A 15 12.18 -0.43 -25.19
N THR A 16 11.65 0.54 -24.46
CA THR A 16 11.71 0.47 -23.00
C THR A 16 11.02 -0.84 -22.66
N TYR A 17 11.81 -1.86 -22.32
CA TYR A 17 11.30 -3.14 -21.80
C TYR A 17 10.56 -2.83 -20.51
N THR A 18 9.28 -2.52 -20.61
CA THR A 18 8.39 -2.42 -19.47
C THR A 18 8.23 -3.84 -18.94
N GLU A 19 8.75 -4.10 -17.75
CA GLU A 19 8.62 -5.39 -17.07
C GLU A 19 7.15 -5.81 -17.04
N GLU A 20 6.85 -7.01 -17.56
CA GLU A 20 5.50 -7.54 -17.60
C GLU A 20 5.26 -8.47 -16.41
N ILE A 21 4.22 -8.17 -15.63
CA ILE A 21 3.79 -8.96 -14.49
C ILE A 21 2.42 -9.57 -14.77
N TYR A 22 2.22 -10.81 -14.34
CA TYR A 22 1.08 -11.64 -14.72
C TYR A 22 0.17 -11.98 -13.53
N ASN A 23 0.66 -11.85 -12.30
CA ASN A 23 -0.08 -12.24 -11.10
C ASN A 23 0.31 -11.37 -9.89
N PRO A 24 -0.48 -11.41 -8.80
CA PRO A 24 -0.22 -10.61 -7.59
C PRO A 24 1.14 -10.86 -6.93
N ALA A 25 1.63 -12.11 -6.95
CA ALA A 25 2.92 -12.44 -6.33
C ALA A 25 4.11 -11.80 -7.06
N GLN A 26 4.01 -11.61 -8.39
CA GLN A 26 5.00 -10.86 -9.17
C GLN A 26 4.86 -9.34 -8.99
N PHE A 27 3.66 -8.86 -8.65
CA PHE A 27 3.39 -7.45 -8.44
C PHE A 27 3.96 -6.94 -7.10
N ALA A 28 3.87 -7.77 -6.07
CA ALA A 28 4.41 -7.53 -4.74
C ALA A 28 5.24 -8.74 -4.29
N PRO A 29 6.46 -8.90 -4.82
CA PRO A 29 7.35 -9.97 -4.39
C PRO A 29 7.74 -9.80 -2.92
N THR A 30 8.03 -10.91 -2.25
CA THR A 30 8.55 -10.89 -0.89
C THR A 30 9.97 -10.35 -0.88
N HIS A 31 10.29 -9.55 0.14
CA HIS A 31 11.62 -9.01 0.38
C HIS A 31 12.01 -9.31 1.82
N TYR A 32 12.98 -10.19 2.00
CA TYR A 32 13.54 -10.51 3.30
C TYR A 32 14.56 -9.46 3.72
N THR A 33 14.59 -9.16 5.01
CA THR A 33 15.57 -8.25 5.59
C THR A 33 16.99 -8.75 5.31
N GLY A 34 17.88 -7.84 4.90
CA GLY A 34 19.25 -8.17 4.50
C GLY A 34 19.45 -8.47 3.02
N GLU A 35 18.37 -8.69 2.24
CA GLU A 35 18.49 -8.74 0.78
C GLU A 35 18.85 -7.35 0.24
N SER A 36 19.98 -7.26 -0.48
CA SER A 36 20.42 -6.02 -1.15
C SER A 36 19.56 -5.72 -2.37
N THR A 37 18.31 -5.32 -2.14
CA THR A 37 17.47 -4.75 -3.18
C THR A 37 17.70 -3.24 -3.24
N ILE A 38 18.16 -2.77 -4.40
CA ILE A 38 18.27 -1.35 -4.72
C ILE A 38 16.84 -0.78 -4.73
N LEU A 39 16.36 -0.35 -3.57
CA LEU A 39 14.96 0.03 -3.31
C LEU A 39 14.60 1.46 -3.76
N GLU A 40 15.36 2.09 -4.65
CA GLU A 40 15.32 3.57 -4.72
C GLU A 40 14.93 4.19 -6.06
N THR A 41 14.40 3.44 -7.02
CA THR A 41 13.82 4.08 -8.22
C THR A 41 12.44 3.55 -8.53
N GLY A 42 11.48 4.48 -8.52
CA GLY A 42 10.15 4.19 -9.06
C GLY A 42 10.25 3.77 -10.52
N LYS A 43 9.46 2.77 -10.91
CA LYS A 43 9.51 2.16 -12.24
C LYS A 43 8.12 2.03 -12.84
N VAL A 44 8.05 1.98 -14.16
CA VAL A 44 6.82 1.62 -14.86
C VAL A 44 6.86 0.13 -15.13
N ILE A 45 5.83 -0.58 -14.70
CA ILE A 45 5.61 -2.00 -15.00
C ILE A 45 4.28 -2.17 -15.74
N ARG A 46 4.11 -3.28 -16.44
CA ARG A 46 2.90 -3.60 -17.16
C ARG A 46 2.19 -4.78 -16.50
N ILE A 47 0.97 -4.56 -16.05
CA ILE A 47 0.08 -5.64 -15.66
C ILE A 47 -0.47 -6.28 -16.94
N ALA A 48 0.17 -7.37 -17.36
CA ALA A 48 -0.04 -8.00 -18.66
C ALA A 48 -1.50 -8.46 -18.89
N PRO A 49 -2.20 -9.09 -17.93
CA PRO A 49 -3.59 -9.51 -18.11
C PRO A 49 -4.55 -8.36 -18.46
N PHE A 50 -4.26 -7.15 -17.98
CA PHE A 50 -5.11 -5.97 -18.19
C PHE A 50 -4.49 -4.95 -19.15
N LYS A 51 -3.30 -5.26 -19.69
CA LYS A 51 -2.54 -4.40 -20.61
C LYS A 51 -2.32 -2.98 -20.06
N ARG A 52 -2.25 -2.80 -18.74
CA ARG A 52 -2.15 -1.49 -18.10
C ARG A 52 -0.74 -1.24 -17.58
N ASN A 53 -0.22 -0.06 -17.86
CA ASN A 53 1.03 0.42 -17.27
C ASN A 53 0.73 1.02 -15.90
N VAL A 54 1.57 0.71 -14.92
CA VAL A 54 1.46 1.19 -13.54
C VAL A 54 2.81 1.77 -13.16
N PHE A 55 2.80 2.96 -12.56
CA PHE A 55 4.01 3.56 -11.98
C PHE A 55 4.12 3.15 -10.52
N THR A 56 5.10 2.31 -10.20
CA THR A 56 5.34 1.84 -8.84
C THR A 56 6.43 2.66 -8.17
N THR A 57 6.23 2.98 -6.90
CA THR A 57 7.23 3.66 -6.07
C THR A 57 7.46 2.83 -4.81
N PRO A 58 8.61 2.17 -4.66
CA PRO A 58 9.02 1.58 -3.40
C PRO A 58 9.66 2.67 -2.53
N HIS A 59 9.07 2.97 -1.38
CA HIS A 59 9.72 3.77 -0.34
C HIS A 59 9.08 3.46 1.01
N ARG A 60 9.87 3.57 2.09
CA ARG A 60 9.33 3.48 3.45
C ARG A 60 8.43 4.69 3.73
N ALA A 61 7.35 4.45 4.45
CA ALA A 61 6.48 5.53 4.88
C ALA A 61 7.16 6.38 5.95
N GLN A 62 6.79 7.64 6.04
CA GLN A 62 7.09 8.52 7.16
C GLN A 62 5.82 8.76 7.98
N PRO A 63 5.93 9.18 9.26
CA PRO A 63 4.76 9.53 10.06
C PRO A 63 3.84 10.58 9.40
N GLY A 64 4.41 11.44 8.56
CA GLY A 64 3.65 12.41 7.76
C GLY A 64 2.73 11.75 6.73
N ASP A 65 3.14 10.64 6.12
CA ASP A 65 2.32 9.89 5.16
C ASP A 65 1.10 9.29 5.86
N PHE A 66 1.29 8.69 7.04
CA PHE A 66 0.15 8.20 7.82
C PHE A 66 -0.79 9.34 8.20
N ALA A 67 -0.27 10.47 8.66
CA ALA A 67 -1.09 11.61 9.07
C ALA A 67 -1.99 12.14 7.93
N GLU A 68 -1.54 12.04 6.69
CA GLU A 68 -2.31 12.43 5.50
C GLU A 68 -3.55 11.56 5.27
N TYR A 69 -3.47 10.27 5.60
CA TYR A 69 -4.52 9.27 5.39
C TYR A 69 -5.21 8.79 6.67
N ARG A 70 -4.80 9.28 7.84
CA ARG A 70 -5.39 8.94 9.14
C ARG A 70 -6.92 9.10 9.16
N TRP A 71 -7.44 10.16 8.53
CA TRP A 71 -8.88 10.46 8.53
C TRP A 71 -9.73 9.32 7.91
N ILE A 72 -9.24 8.66 6.85
CA ILE A 72 -9.98 7.58 6.20
C ILE A 72 -9.77 6.26 6.94
N ILE A 73 -8.56 6.01 7.43
CA ILE A 73 -8.24 4.79 8.19
C ILE A 73 -9.08 4.70 9.47
N GLN A 74 -9.34 5.83 10.12
CA GLN A 74 -10.09 5.88 11.38
C GLN A 74 -11.62 5.83 11.24
N ASN A 75 -12.15 6.34 10.13
CA ASN A 75 -13.57 6.72 10.05
C ASN A 75 -14.31 6.15 8.82
N ALA A 76 -13.62 5.44 7.92
CA ALA A 76 -14.24 4.91 6.72
C ALA A 76 -14.71 3.48 6.88
N ASP A 77 -15.88 3.20 6.31
CA ASP A 77 -16.30 1.84 6.02
C ASP A 77 -15.47 1.26 4.88
N THR A 78 -15.29 -0.05 4.93
CA THR A 78 -14.67 -0.77 3.83
C THR A 78 -15.55 -0.69 2.59
N GLU A 79 -14.91 -0.64 1.43
CA GLU A 79 -15.55 -0.66 0.13
C GLU A 79 -16.39 0.56 -0.29
N VAL A 80 -16.35 1.64 0.49
CA VAL A 80 -17.10 2.89 0.22
C VAL A 80 -16.16 4.01 -0.25
N TRP A 81 -16.67 4.88 -1.13
CA TRP A 81 -15.94 6.06 -1.63
C TRP A 81 -16.23 7.30 -0.79
N TYR A 82 -15.19 8.09 -0.52
CA TYR A 82 -15.23 9.31 0.28
C TYR A 82 -14.45 10.45 -0.38
N GLU A 83 -14.86 11.68 -0.13
CA GLU A 83 -14.04 12.87 -0.37
C GLU A 83 -13.23 13.19 0.90
N LYS A 84 -11.99 13.66 0.73
CA LYS A 84 -11.20 14.11 1.88
C LYS A 84 -11.86 15.33 2.52
N PRO A 85 -12.16 15.32 3.84
CA PRO A 85 -12.70 16.49 4.51
C PRO A 85 -11.72 17.67 4.50
N GLY A 86 -12.25 18.88 4.50
CA GLY A 86 -11.44 20.09 4.69
C GLY A 86 -10.72 20.07 6.06
N ARG A 87 -9.68 20.88 6.22
CA ARG A 87 -8.87 20.95 7.46
C ARG A 87 -9.70 21.17 8.73
N SER A 88 -10.76 21.98 8.65
CA SER A 88 -11.70 22.20 9.76
C SER A 88 -12.56 20.98 10.07
N GLY A 89 -12.99 20.24 9.04
CA GLY A 89 -13.74 19.00 9.18
C GLY A 89 -12.93 17.90 9.86
N VAL A 90 -11.69 17.69 9.43
CA VAL A 90 -10.78 16.71 10.07
C VAL A 90 -10.55 17.05 11.54
N ARG A 91 -10.36 18.34 11.88
CA ARG A 91 -10.21 18.75 13.29
C ARG A 91 -11.46 18.48 14.10
N HIS A 92 -12.64 18.74 13.54
CA HIS A 92 -13.91 18.52 14.22
C HIS A 92 -14.14 17.04 14.54
N MET A 93 -13.88 16.16 13.57
CA MET A 93 -13.98 14.69 13.73
C MET A 93 -13.06 14.20 14.85
N ASN A 94 -11.81 14.67 14.87
CA ASN A 94 -10.85 14.32 15.93
C ASN A 94 -11.28 14.80 17.33
N THR A 95 -12.06 15.88 17.43
CA THR A 95 -12.50 16.43 18.74
C THR A 95 -13.83 15.87 19.23
N VAL A 96 -14.76 15.57 18.34
CA VAL A 96 -16.13 15.16 18.71
C VAL A 96 -16.28 13.63 18.72
N GLY A 97 -15.33 12.91 18.10
CA GLY A 97 -15.44 11.46 17.95
C GLY A 97 -16.56 11.06 16.98
N ASP A 98 -16.94 11.97 16.09
CA ASP A 98 -17.91 11.72 15.02
C ASP A 98 -17.23 10.80 13.99
N LYS A 99 -17.61 9.53 14.01
CA LYS A 99 -16.96 8.46 13.23
C LYS A 99 -17.46 8.39 11.79
N ASP A 100 -18.52 9.11 11.45
CA ASP A 100 -19.21 8.89 10.17
C ASP A 100 -18.73 9.90 9.13
N LEU A 101 -17.84 9.44 8.24
CA LEU A 101 -17.52 10.21 7.05
C LEU A 101 -18.76 10.34 6.15
N PRO A 102 -19.05 11.53 5.59
CA PRO A 102 -20.18 11.70 4.70
C PRO A 102 -19.99 10.83 3.46
N LEU A 103 -20.96 9.94 3.22
CA LEU A 103 -20.97 9.05 2.07
C LEU A 103 -20.99 9.85 0.76
N LEU A 104 -20.06 9.56 -0.15
CA LEU A 104 -20.05 10.18 -1.47
C LEU A 104 -21.16 9.58 -2.34
N GLN A 105 -22.18 10.39 -2.61
CA GLN A 105 -23.25 10.01 -3.54
C GLN A 105 -22.73 10.00 -4.98
N ASN A 106 -23.01 8.92 -5.71
CA ASN A 106 -22.63 8.73 -7.11
C ASN A 106 -21.12 8.97 -7.39
N PRO A 107 -20.23 8.13 -6.82
CA PRO A 107 -18.79 8.38 -6.79
C PRO A 107 -18.10 8.36 -8.16
N ARG A 108 -18.61 7.57 -9.13
CA ARG A 108 -18.12 7.49 -10.52
C ARG A 108 -16.58 7.53 -10.63
N PRO A 109 -15.88 6.55 -10.03
CA PRO A 109 -14.43 6.52 -10.00
C PRO A 109 -13.87 6.38 -11.41
N VAL A 110 -12.98 7.29 -11.79
CA VAL A 110 -12.30 7.28 -13.07
C VAL A 110 -11.25 6.17 -13.12
N SER A 111 -11.10 5.55 -14.29
CA SER A 111 -9.98 4.65 -14.59
C SER A 111 -8.81 5.45 -15.17
N LEU A 112 -7.69 5.52 -14.43
CA LEU A 112 -6.50 6.25 -14.85
C LEU A 112 -5.66 5.41 -15.81
N GLU A 113 -5.17 6.02 -16.88
CA GLU A 113 -4.33 5.32 -17.87
C GLU A 113 -3.06 4.72 -17.24
N THR A 114 -2.43 5.44 -16.31
CA THR A 114 -1.26 4.99 -15.57
C THR A 114 -1.44 5.31 -14.09
N PRO A 115 -2.07 4.42 -13.30
CA PRO A 115 -2.18 4.64 -11.86
C PRO A 115 -0.80 4.59 -11.19
N ARG A 116 -0.69 5.31 -10.08
CA ARG A 116 0.47 5.30 -9.19
C ARG A 116 0.23 4.29 -8.07
N VAL A 117 1.21 3.44 -7.83
CA VAL A 117 1.14 2.44 -6.77
C VAL A 117 2.31 2.62 -5.84
N TRP A 118 2.01 2.99 -4.60
CA TRP A 118 2.98 2.90 -3.54
C TRP A 118 3.10 1.46 -3.08
N LEU A 119 4.19 0.79 -3.48
CA LEU A 119 4.54 -0.57 -3.03
C LEU A 119 5.29 -0.45 -1.70
N SER A 120 4.51 -0.28 -0.63
CA SER A 120 5.04 -0.20 0.74
C SER A 120 5.53 -1.57 1.26
N PRO A 121 6.27 -1.59 2.39
CA PRO A 121 6.64 -2.83 3.08
C PRO A 121 5.44 -3.74 3.42
N VAL A 122 4.23 -3.20 3.55
CA VAL A 122 3.00 -3.96 3.83
C VAL A 122 2.74 -5.07 2.80
N PHE A 123 3.18 -4.86 1.55
CA PHE A 123 2.99 -5.85 0.49
C PHE A 123 4.13 -6.86 0.39
N THR A 124 5.32 -6.46 0.81
CA THR A 124 6.57 -7.18 0.49
C THR A 124 7.20 -7.85 1.70
N THR A 125 6.96 -7.36 2.91
CA THR A 125 7.50 -7.98 4.13
C THR A 125 6.74 -9.28 4.41
N PRO A 126 7.44 -10.43 4.45
CA PRO A 126 6.81 -11.71 4.77
C PRO A 126 6.58 -11.85 6.28
N THR A 127 5.78 -12.83 6.70
CA THR A 127 5.53 -13.10 8.13
C THR A 127 6.68 -13.84 8.82
N ASP A 128 7.54 -14.50 8.03
CA ASP A 128 8.73 -15.23 8.45
C ASP A 128 10.04 -14.44 8.19
N ASP A 129 9.99 -13.11 8.31
CA ASP A 129 11.14 -12.24 7.99
C ASP A 129 12.36 -12.51 8.90
N ASP A 130 13.55 -12.30 8.34
CA ASP A 130 14.84 -12.64 8.94
C ASP A 130 15.19 -11.71 10.12
N ILE A 131 15.56 -12.30 11.26
CA ILE A 131 15.96 -11.55 12.47
C ILE A 131 17.47 -11.60 12.66
N TYR A 132 18.13 -10.45 12.52
CA TYR A 132 19.58 -10.33 12.69
C TYR A 132 19.99 -9.94 14.12
N ASP A 133 19.14 -9.20 14.83
CA ASP A 133 19.43 -8.70 16.18
C ASP A 133 19.04 -9.72 17.26
N CYS A 134 19.90 -10.74 17.46
CA CYS A 134 19.70 -11.71 18.52
C CYS A 134 20.24 -11.22 19.87
N VAL A 135 19.36 -10.70 20.73
CA VAL A 135 19.71 -10.32 22.12
C VAL A 135 19.73 -11.51 23.10
N ALA A 136 19.20 -12.67 22.68
CA ALA A 136 19.08 -13.88 23.49
C ALA A 136 20.33 -14.77 23.49
N GLY A 137 21.37 -14.41 22.73
CA GLY A 137 22.61 -15.18 22.65
C GLY A 137 22.49 -16.49 21.86
N HIS A 138 21.52 -16.60 20.95
CA HIS A 138 21.38 -17.76 20.06
C HIS A 138 22.41 -17.76 18.91
N SER A 139 23.22 -16.71 18.75
CA SER A 139 24.36 -16.69 17.83
C SER A 139 25.42 -17.67 18.35
N LEU A 140 25.53 -18.83 17.70
CA LEU A 140 26.38 -19.95 18.15
C LEU A 140 27.89 -19.70 18.02
N GLU A 141 28.31 -18.61 17.36
CA GLU A 141 29.72 -18.22 17.23
C GLU A 141 29.85 -16.69 17.25
N ASP A 142 30.90 -16.17 17.91
CA ASP A 142 31.16 -14.72 18.06
C ASP A 142 31.34 -13.98 16.71
N ASP A 143 31.41 -14.71 15.58
CA ASP A 143 31.66 -14.19 14.23
C ASP A 143 30.47 -14.36 13.25
N TYR A 144 29.36 -14.98 13.65
CA TYR A 144 28.21 -15.17 12.75
C TYR A 144 27.31 -13.92 12.70
N THR A 145 27.30 -13.23 11.56
CA THR A 145 26.49 -12.03 11.32
C THR A 145 25.21 -12.31 10.51
N GLY A 146 24.79 -13.56 10.40
CA GLY A 146 23.59 -13.95 9.64
C GLY A 146 22.31 -13.93 10.49
N PRO A 147 21.16 -14.28 9.91
CA PRO A 147 19.89 -14.31 10.61
C PRO A 147 19.88 -15.42 11.68
N CYS A 148 19.23 -15.11 12.80
CA CYS A 148 19.06 -15.99 13.94
C CYS A 148 17.78 -16.82 13.80
N HIS A 149 17.93 -18.05 13.31
CA HIS A 149 16.83 -18.98 13.08
C HIS A 149 15.87 -19.14 14.28
N SER A 150 16.39 -19.33 15.50
CA SER A 150 15.53 -19.49 16.67
C SER A 150 14.68 -18.26 16.99
N CYS A 151 15.19 -17.05 16.69
CA CYS A 151 14.41 -15.83 16.87
C CYS A 151 13.42 -15.66 15.72
N THR A 152 13.84 -15.90 14.48
CA THR A 152 12.96 -15.89 13.30
C THR A 152 11.75 -16.80 13.54
N ASP A 153 11.99 -18.06 13.90
CA ASP A 153 10.93 -19.06 14.14
C ASP A 153 9.98 -18.62 15.27
N GLU A 154 10.52 -18.18 16.41
CA GLU A 154 9.70 -17.75 17.56
C GLU A 154 8.81 -16.55 17.20
N LYS A 155 9.37 -15.54 16.51
CA LYS A 155 8.63 -14.34 16.15
C LYS A 155 7.65 -14.60 15.01
N SER A 156 7.99 -15.45 14.04
CA SER A 156 7.07 -15.83 12.96
C SER A 156 5.89 -16.63 13.50
N GLU A 157 6.11 -17.59 14.40
CA GLU A 157 5.03 -18.35 15.04
C GLU A 157 4.11 -17.43 15.86
N ALA A 158 4.68 -16.47 16.59
CA ALA A 158 3.91 -15.48 17.34
C ALA A 158 3.07 -14.58 16.42
N LEU A 159 3.63 -14.17 15.27
CA LEU A 159 2.94 -13.35 14.28
C LEU A 159 1.83 -14.12 13.57
N ASP A 160 2.07 -15.37 13.18
CA ASP A 160 1.07 -16.25 12.56
C ASP A 160 -0.11 -16.54 13.51
N ALA A 161 0.14 -16.59 14.82
CA ALA A 161 -0.90 -16.71 15.84
C ALA A 161 -1.65 -15.39 16.12
N THR A 162 -1.18 -14.27 15.57
CA THR A 162 -1.75 -12.93 15.80
C THR A 162 -2.68 -12.56 14.64
N PRO A 163 -3.99 -12.34 14.87
CA PRO A 163 -4.88 -11.87 13.81
C PRO A 163 -4.51 -10.45 13.36
N LEU A 164 -4.19 -10.30 12.08
CA LEU A 164 -3.79 -9.02 11.47
C LEU A 164 -4.90 -8.50 10.54
N VAL A 165 -4.94 -7.17 10.40
CA VAL A 165 -5.79 -6.47 9.43
C VAL A 165 -4.92 -5.55 8.59
N TYR A 166 -4.91 -5.80 7.29
CA TYR A 166 -4.19 -5.05 6.28
C TYR A 166 -5.11 -3.98 5.72
N TYR A 167 -4.72 -2.72 5.84
CA TYR A 167 -5.45 -1.56 5.35
C TYR A 167 -4.84 -1.10 4.02
N LEU A 168 -5.70 -0.87 3.03
CA LEU A 168 -5.32 -0.38 1.70
C LEU A 168 -6.17 0.84 1.34
N VAL A 169 -5.53 1.98 1.10
CA VAL A 169 -6.18 3.21 0.68
C VAL A 169 -6.01 3.39 -0.82
N LEU A 170 -7.13 3.28 -1.52
CA LEU A 170 -7.25 3.51 -2.95
C LEU A 170 -7.64 4.95 -3.21
N SER A 171 -7.21 5.51 -4.34
CA SER A 171 -7.69 6.83 -4.76
C SER A 171 -7.78 7.00 -6.27
N THR A 172 -8.71 7.83 -6.71
CA THR A 172 -8.85 8.26 -8.10
C THR A 172 -9.61 9.59 -8.15
N CYS A 173 -9.91 10.10 -9.34
CA CYS A 173 -10.77 11.25 -9.53
C CYS A 173 -12.22 10.82 -9.73
N GLN A 174 -13.17 11.62 -9.25
CA GLN A 174 -14.58 11.51 -9.62
C GLN A 174 -14.77 12.03 -11.05
N ALA A 175 -15.61 11.39 -11.87
CA ALA A 175 -15.95 11.92 -13.19
C ALA A 175 -16.80 13.21 -13.09
N SER A 176 -16.41 14.28 -13.80
CA SER A 176 -17.20 15.51 -13.93
C SER A 176 -18.37 15.32 -14.90
N GLU A 177 -19.46 16.06 -14.69
CA GLU A 177 -20.52 16.22 -15.70
C GLU A 177 -20.36 17.53 -16.49
N PRO A 178 -20.52 17.51 -17.82
CA PRO A 178 -20.63 16.32 -18.69
C PRO A 178 -19.28 15.57 -18.81
N PHE A 179 -19.35 14.27 -19.10
CA PHE A 179 -18.15 13.45 -19.33
C PHE A 179 -17.53 13.81 -20.68
N ILE A 180 -16.47 14.61 -20.67
CA ILE A 180 -15.74 15.01 -21.88
C ILE A 180 -14.52 14.10 -22.01
N HIS A 181 -14.55 13.18 -22.98
CA HIS A 181 -13.41 12.33 -23.34
C HIS A 181 -12.18 13.21 -23.67
N GLY A 182 -11.05 12.97 -23.00
CA GLY A 182 -9.78 13.66 -23.29
C GLY A 182 -9.58 15.02 -22.59
N ALA A 183 -10.57 15.54 -21.88
CA ALA A 183 -10.34 16.63 -20.95
C ALA A 183 -9.78 16.04 -19.65
N HIS A 184 -8.63 16.54 -19.21
CA HIS A 184 -7.99 16.21 -17.93
C HIS A 184 -9.04 16.01 -16.83
N PHE A 185 -8.89 14.95 -16.03
CA PHE A 185 -9.83 14.57 -14.98
C PHE A 185 -10.00 15.72 -13.96
N ASN A 186 -10.95 16.61 -14.22
CA ASN A 186 -11.18 17.84 -13.44
C ASN A 186 -12.10 17.61 -12.24
N GLY A 187 -12.37 16.35 -11.88
CA GLY A 187 -13.13 16.04 -10.69
C GLY A 187 -12.26 15.99 -9.45
N LYS A 188 -12.92 15.99 -8.29
CA LYS A 188 -12.23 15.89 -7.00
C LYS A 188 -11.58 14.54 -6.82
N GLN A 189 -10.51 14.51 -6.03
CA GLN A 189 -9.92 13.26 -5.56
C GLN A 189 -10.88 12.58 -4.59
N ILE A 190 -11.13 11.30 -4.84
CA ILE A 190 -11.95 10.43 -4.01
C ILE A 190 -11.11 9.26 -3.55
N TYR A 191 -11.45 8.73 -2.38
CA TYR A 191 -10.68 7.72 -1.67
C TYR A 191 -11.57 6.58 -1.23
N LYS A 192 -11.04 5.36 -1.21
CA LYS A 192 -11.73 4.15 -0.78
C LYS A 192 -10.81 3.36 0.13
N LEU A 193 -11.32 2.91 1.27
CA LEU A 193 -10.59 2.03 2.17
C LEU A 193 -10.98 0.57 1.88
N ILE A 194 -9.99 -0.31 1.86
CA ILE A 194 -10.15 -1.76 1.83
C ILE A 194 -9.44 -2.35 3.04
N LYS A 195 -10.04 -3.39 3.63
CA LYS A 195 -9.43 -4.18 4.71
C LYS A 195 -9.27 -5.64 4.26
N CYS A 196 -8.11 -6.22 4.48
CA CYS A 196 -7.77 -7.60 4.14
C CYS A 196 -7.20 -8.33 5.37
N GLY A 197 -7.33 -9.65 5.41
CA GLY A 197 -6.80 -10.47 6.52
C GLY A 197 -5.38 -10.99 6.33
N SER A 198 -4.78 -10.80 5.15
CA SER A 198 -3.42 -11.27 4.86
C SER A 198 -2.70 -10.40 3.84
N ARG A 199 -1.38 -10.57 3.78
CA ARG A 199 -0.49 -9.93 2.81
C ARG A 199 -0.88 -10.28 1.37
N GLU A 200 -1.15 -11.56 1.10
CA GLU A 200 -1.51 -12.06 -0.22
C GLU A 200 -2.85 -11.49 -0.69
N ALA A 201 -3.82 -11.36 0.24
CA ALA A 201 -5.11 -10.76 -0.06
C ALA A 201 -4.98 -9.28 -0.41
N VAL A 202 -4.20 -8.51 0.36
CA VAL A 202 -3.99 -7.08 0.06
C VAL A 202 -3.19 -6.87 -1.23
N ALA A 203 -2.20 -7.73 -1.52
CA ALA A 203 -1.45 -7.70 -2.77
C ALA A 203 -2.32 -8.05 -3.99
N ALA A 204 -3.22 -9.04 -3.86
CA ALA A 204 -4.19 -9.36 -4.89
C ALA A 204 -5.13 -8.17 -5.15
N GLU A 205 -5.66 -7.55 -4.11
CA GLU A 205 -6.58 -6.43 -4.28
C GLU A 205 -5.90 -5.19 -4.85
N ALA A 206 -4.65 -4.95 -4.45
CA ALA A 206 -3.80 -3.94 -5.05
C ALA A 206 -3.57 -4.18 -6.56
N PHE A 207 -3.28 -5.43 -6.95
CA PHE A 207 -3.09 -5.83 -8.35
C PHE A 207 -4.34 -5.61 -9.19
N PHE A 208 -5.52 -5.98 -8.69
CA PHE A 208 -6.79 -5.77 -9.40
C PHE A 208 -7.21 -4.29 -9.42
N ALA A 209 -7.06 -3.57 -8.31
CA ALA A 209 -7.40 -2.14 -8.24
C ALA A 209 -6.54 -1.30 -9.19
N ALA A 210 -5.22 -1.52 -9.21
CA ALA A 210 -4.34 -0.83 -10.13
C ALA A 210 -4.55 -1.32 -11.57
N GLY A 211 -4.58 -2.62 -11.80
CA GLY A 211 -4.57 -3.20 -13.13
C GLY A 211 -5.91 -3.15 -13.87
N VAL A 212 -6.99 -3.61 -13.24
CA VAL A 212 -8.34 -3.60 -13.83
C VAL A 212 -8.92 -2.21 -13.77
N ASN A 213 -9.01 -1.66 -12.56
CA ASN A 213 -9.78 -0.45 -12.31
C ASN A 213 -9.00 0.81 -12.66
N GLY A 214 -7.67 0.78 -12.65
CA GLY A 214 -6.84 1.95 -12.92
C GLY A 214 -6.85 2.94 -11.76
N TRP A 215 -6.92 2.46 -10.53
CA TRP A 215 -6.91 3.32 -9.35
C TRP A 215 -5.53 3.37 -8.71
N ASN A 216 -5.21 4.51 -8.10
CA ASN A 216 -3.96 4.65 -7.38
C ASN A 216 -4.04 3.90 -6.04
N ILE A 217 -2.88 3.43 -5.60
CA ILE A 217 -2.66 2.96 -4.23
C ILE A 217 -1.80 4.00 -3.55
N VAL A 218 -2.38 4.70 -2.58
CA VAL A 218 -1.77 5.89 -1.99
C VAL A 218 -1.31 5.68 -0.55
N PHE A 219 -1.91 4.72 0.16
CA PHE A 219 -1.48 4.36 1.49
C PHE A 219 -1.77 2.89 1.80
N SER A 220 -0.97 2.27 2.66
CA SER A 220 -1.25 0.97 3.25
C SER A 220 -0.59 0.86 4.61
N CYS A 221 -1.18 0.08 5.51
CA CYS A 221 -0.60 -0.25 6.82
C CYS A 221 -1.18 -1.58 7.33
N VAL A 222 -0.52 -2.18 8.32
CA VAL A 222 -1.03 -3.37 9.04
C VAL A 222 -1.25 -3.02 10.49
N MET A 223 -2.36 -3.47 11.05
CA MET A 223 -2.67 -3.36 12.48
C MET A 223 -3.06 -4.73 13.02
N ARG A 224 -2.88 -4.95 14.31
CA ARG A 224 -3.42 -6.12 15.01
C ARG A 224 -4.92 -5.95 15.22
N MET A 225 -5.69 -7.01 14.97
CA MET A 225 -7.13 -7.03 15.23
C MET A 225 -7.39 -6.86 16.74
N GLY A 226 -8.39 -6.05 17.11
CA GLY A 226 -8.59 -5.65 18.51
C GLY A 226 -7.69 -4.51 18.99
N GLU A 227 -6.75 -4.06 18.16
CA GLU A 227 -5.92 -2.87 18.40
C GLU A 227 -6.15 -1.77 17.37
N THR A 228 -7.23 -1.83 16.58
CA THR A 228 -7.50 -0.84 15.53
C THR A 228 -8.26 0.36 16.09
N PHE A 229 -8.48 1.39 15.27
CA PHE A 229 -9.28 2.57 15.66
C PHE A 229 -10.79 2.28 15.81
N GLU A 230 -11.25 1.10 15.40
CA GLU A 230 -12.60 0.65 15.71
C GLU A 230 -12.73 0.31 17.20
N GLU A 231 -11.72 -0.37 17.76
CA GLU A 231 -11.74 -0.88 19.14
C GLU A 231 -11.05 0.04 20.14
N ARG A 232 -9.98 0.75 19.76
CA ARG A 232 -9.15 1.57 20.67
C ARG A 232 -9.22 3.06 20.34
N ARG A 233 -8.98 3.90 21.36
CA ARG A 233 -8.98 5.37 21.24
C ARG A 233 -7.62 6.03 21.49
N GLY A 234 -6.60 5.25 21.80
CA GLY A 234 -5.27 5.80 22.09
C GLY A 234 -4.55 6.33 20.87
N ASN A 235 -3.30 6.74 21.12
CA ASN A 235 -2.44 7.29 20.09
C ASN A 235 -1.93 6.18 19.17
N LEU A 236 -1.65 6.58 17.92
CA LEU A 236 -0.96 5.70 17.00
C LEU A 236 0.52 5.61 17.39
N SER A 237 1.02 4.40 17.56
CA SER A 237 2.45 4.08 17.58
C SER A 237 2.83 3.36 16.30
N ARG A 238 3.95 3.77 15.69
CA ARG A 238 4.53 3.05 14.55
C ARG A 238 5.39 1.91 15.11
N VAL A 239 5.27 0.73 14.51
CA VAL A 239 6.26 -0.33 14.66
C VAL A 239 7.13 -0.38 13.41
N ASP A 240 8.42 -0.68 13.58
CA ASP A 240 9.39 -0.67 12.48
C ASP A 240 9.46 -2.02 11.77
N GLU A 241 9.19 -3.10 12.50
CA GLU A 241 9.17 -4.46 11.98
C GLU A 241 7.80 -5.10 12.17
N LEU A 242 7.35 -5.90 11.19
CA LEU A 242 6.00 -6.46 11.18
C LEU A 242 5.72 -7.34 12.40
N TRP A 243 6.70 -8.16 12.81
CA TRP A 243 6.59 -9.07 13.94
C TRP A 243 6.35 -8.36 15.28
N GLN A 244 6.70 -7.08 15.41
CA GLN A 244 6.45 -6.30 16.63
C GLN A 244 4.95 -6.14 16.92
N LEU A 245 4.06 -6.31 15.92
CA LEU A 245 2.61 -6.33 16.15
C LEU A 245 2.16 -7.53 17.00
N ALA A 246 2.92 -8.63 17.01
CA ALA A 246 2.63 -9.80 17.83
C ALA A 246 2.94 -9.57 19.31
N GLU A 247 3.87 -8.66 19.61
CA GLU A 247 4.28 -8.36 20.98
C GLU A 247 3.15 -7.72 21.78
N THR A 248 3.20 -7.86 23.11
CA THR A 248 2.21 -7.22 23.98
C THR A 248 2.59 -5.77 24.20
N GLU A 249 1.67 -4.85 23.94
CA GLU A 249 1.87 -3.43 24.21
C GLU A 249 1.57 -3.11 25.68
N GLU A 250 2.41 -2.29 26.30
CA GLU A 250 2.22 -1.87 27.70
C GLU A 250 1.02 -0.92 27.83
N ASP A 251 0.81 -0.07 26.82
CA ASP A 251 -0.37 0.79 26.71
C ASP A 251 -1.53 0.04 26.04
N ALA A 252 -2.47 -0.43 26.86
CA ALA A 252 -3.67 -1.13 26.41
C ALA A 252 -4.56 -0.32 25.45
N GLU A 253 -4.43 1.01 25.42
CA GLU A 253 -5.20 1.88 24.54
C GLU A 253 -4.45 2.25 23.24
N ALA A 254 -3.15 2.00 23.15
CA ALA A 254 -2.36 2.37 21.98
C ALA A 254 -2.79 1.58 20.74
N VAL A 255 -2.81 2.26 19.58
CA VAL A 255 -3.04 1.65 18.27
C VAL A 255 -1.68 1.48 17.61
N ARG A 256 -1.27 0.26 17.28
CA ARG A 256 0.01 0.01 16.63
C ARG A 256 -0.18 -0.27 15.16
N ALA A 257 0.67 0.34 14.33
CA ALA A 257 0.66 0.08 12.89
C ALA A 257 2.06 -0.09 12.31
N PHE A 258 2.19 -1.08 11.43
CA PHE A 258 3.35 -1.29 10.56
C PHE A 258 3.09 -0.63 9.20
N TYR A 259 4.01 0.24 8.75
CA TYR A 259 3.94 0.95 7.47
C TYR A 259 5.28 1.56 7.01
#